data_AF-A0A0S8KJ74-F1
#
_entry.id   AF-A0A0S8KJ74-F1
#
_cell.length_a   1.000
_cell.length_b   1.000
_cell.length_c   1.000
_cell.angle_alpha   90.00
_cell.angle_beta   90.00
_cell.angle_gamma   90.00
#
_symmetry.space_group_name_H-M   'P 1'
#
loop_
_entity.id
_entity.type
_entity.pdbx_description
1 polymer ?
#
loop_
_entity_poly.entity_id
_entity_poly.type
_entity_poly.pdbx_seq_one_letter_code
_entity_poly.pdbx_strand_id
1 'polypeptide(L)'
;VVNGTNELGGVQVFAKHGEAYAIYLPEADPSGSLTMWRIQGTFLQRWYNPRTGAFEGKPRRFQAGGVVSLGLPPSDHQEDWVTLIQKEIE
;
A
#
# COMPACT_ATOMS: atom_id res chain seq x y z
N VAL A 1 -12.18 -0.64 2.30
CA VAL A 1 -12.20 0.08 1.01
C VAL A 1 -12.23 1.56 1.35
N VAL A 2 -11.31 2.33 0.78
CA VAL A 2 -11.08 3.75 1.10
C VAL A 2 -11.88 4.57 0.10
N ASN A 3 -12.62 5.56 0.59
CA ASN A 3 -13.38 6.50 -0.23
C ASN A 3 -12.43 7.45 -0.95
N GLY A 4 -12.05 7.14 -2.19
CA GLY A 4 -11.50 8.10 -3.15
C GLY A 4 -12.62 8.63 -4.04
N THR A 5 -12.57 9.90 -4.42
CA THR A 5 -13.56 10.51 -5.32
C THR A 5 -13.56 9.79 -6.68
N ASN A 6 -14.76 9.54 -7.21
CA ASN A 6 -15.01 8.65 -8.36
C ASN A 6 -14.42 9.13 -9.72
N GLU A 7 -13.55 10.14 -9.74
CA GLU A 7 -13.07 10.79 -10.96
C GLU A 7 -11.81 10.13 -11.54
N LEU A 8 -11.00 9.44 -10.72
CA LEU A 8 -9.73 8.82 -11.13
C LEU A 8 -9.78 7.27 -11.17
N GLY A 9 -10.96 6.66 -11.10
CA GLY A 9 -11.12 5.19 -11.14
C GLY A 9 -10.91 4.47 -9.80
N GLY A 10 -10.64 5.22 -8.72
CA GLY A 10 -10.57 4.73 -7.34
C GLY A 10 -9.34 3.88 -7.02
N VAL A 11 -9.23 3.50 -5.74
CA VAL A 11 -8.13 2.65 -5.25
C VAL A 11 -8.28 1.23 -5.79
N GLN A 12 -7.21 0.68 -6.38
CA GLN A 12 -7.20 -0.67 -6.92
C GLN A 12 -6.22 -1.56 -6.15
N VAL A 13 -6.55 -2.84 -6.04
CA VAL A 13 -5.71 -3.83 -5.35
C VAL A 13 -5.54 -5.08 -6.17
N PHE A 14 -4.29 -5.49 -6.38
CA PHE A 14 -3.92 -6.81 -6.86
C PHE A 14 -3.33 -7.60 -5.70
N ALA A 15 -3.98 -8.71 -5.33
CA ALA A 15 -3.70 -9.41 -4.09
C ALA A 15 -3.44 -10.91 -4.31
N LYS A 16 -2.34 -11.38 -3.71
CA LYS A 16 -2.14 -12.77 -3.32
C LYS A 16 -2.36 -12.87 -1.81
N HIS A 17 -3.55 -13.33 -1.43
CA HIS A 17 -3.99 -13.27 -0.04
C HIS A 17 -3.00 -13.97 0.93
N GLY A 18 -2.67 -13.29 2.01
CA GLY A 18 -1.70 -13.74 3.02
C GLY A 18 -0.22 -13.61 2.62
N GLU A 19 0.09 -13.19 1.39
CA GLU A 19 1.45 -13.20 0.86
C GLU A 19 1.89 -11.85 0.28
N ALA A 20 1.10 -11.25 -0.61
CA ALA A 20 1.47 -10.01 -1.30
C ALA A 20 0.25 -9.18 -1.72
N TYR A 21 0.39 -7.86 -1.66
CA TYR A 21 -0.63 -6.90 -2.05
C TYR A 21 0.06 -5.73 -2.75
N ALA A 22 -0.34 -5.46 -3.99
CA ALA A 22 0.01 -4.23 -4.70
C ALA A 22 -1.25 -3.36 -4.71
N ILE A 23 -1.18 -2.19 -4.08
CA ILE A 23 -2.32 -1.27 -3.96
C ILE A 23 -1.96 -0.01 -4.72
N TYR A 24 -2.71 0.27 -5.79
CA TYR A 24 -2.59 1.50 -6.57
C TYR A 24 -3.53 2.56 -6.01
N LEU A 25 -2.95 3.73 -5.75
CA LEU A 25 -3.62 4.94 -5.27
C LEU A 25 -3.46 5.99 -6.38
N PRO A 26 -4.53 6.36 -7.10
CA PRO A 26 -4.47 7.43 -8.09
C PRO A 26 -4.12 8.79 -7.45
N GLU A 27 -4.53 8.97 -6.20
CA GLU A 27 -4.14 10.04 -5.30
C GLU A 27 -3.85 9.40 -3.94
N ALA A 28 -2.67 9.67 -3.39
CA ALA A 28 -2.19 8.99 -2.18
C ALA A 28 -2.50 9.74 -0.87
N ASP A 29 -3.22 10.86 -0.93
CA ASP A 29 -3.76 11.57 0.22
C ASP A 29 -5.27 11.77 0.03
N PRO A 30 -6.12 11.02 0.74
CA PRO A 30 -5.80 10.06 1.80
C PRO A 30 -5.35 8.68 1.28
N SER A 31 -4.25 8.15 1.81
CA SER A 31 -3.65 6.88 1.37
C SER A 31 -4.42 5.62 1.77
N GLY A 32 -5.19 5.68 2.86
CA GLY A 32 -6.08 4.61 3.27
C GLY A 32 -5.50 3.51 4.16
N SER A 33 -6.19 2.36 4.23
CA SER A 33 -5.85 1.23 5.11
C SER A 33 -6.15 -0.13 4.49
N LEU A 34 -5.35 -1.13 4.89
CA LEU A 34 -5.50 -2.54 4.49
C LEU A 34 -5.96 -3.37 5.69
N THR A 35 -7.02 -4.15 5.50
CA THR A 35 -7.48 -5.11 6.51
C THR A 35 -6.75 -6.43 6.35
N MET A 36 -6.06 -6.87 7.41
CA MET A 36 -5.30 -8.11 7.44
C MET A 36 -5.71 -9.00 8.61
N TRP A 37 -7.02 -9.05 8.92
CA TRP A 37 -7.54 -9.98 9.93
C TRP A 37 -7.25 -11.43 9.54
N ARG A 38 -6.90 -12.25 10.53
CA ARG A 38 -6.57 -13.68 10.34
C ARG A 38 -5.33 -13.94 9.49
N ILE A 39 -4.53 -12.92 9.17
CA ILE A 39 -3.20 -13.06 8.57
C ILE A 39 -2.17 -12.81 9.67
N GLN A 40 -1.16 -13.66 9.72
CA GLN A 40 -0.03 -13.55 10.65
C GLN A 40 1.30 -13.53 9.91
N GLY A 41 2.32 -13.01 10.57
CA GLY A 41 3.67 -12.88 10.05
C GLY A 41 4.10 -11.42 9.91
N THR A 42 5.39 -11.23 9.67
CA THR A 42 5.95 -9.92 9.40
C THR A 42 5.81 -9.57 7.93
N PHE A 43 5.45 -8.32 7.65
CA PHE A 43 5.34 -7.79 6.30
C PHE A 43 6.24 -6.57 6.13
N LEU A 44 6.67 -6.36 4.88
CA LEU A 44 7.40 -5.19 4.44
C LEU A 44 6.53 -4.39 3.47
N GLN A 45 6.33 -3.11 3.78
CA GLN A 45 5.72 -2.12 2.89
C GLN A 45 6.81 -1.32 2.19
N ARG A 46 6.65 -1.09 0.88
CA ARG A 46 7.48 -0.18 0.09
C ARG A 46 6.61 0.67 -0.83
N TRP A 47 6.97 1.94 -0.96
CA TRP A 47 6.36 2.85 -1.92
C TRP A 47 7.08 2.74 -3.27
N TYR A 48 6.28 2.55 -4.32
CA TYR A 48 6.72 2.52 -5.71
C TYR A 48 6.10 3.71 -6.44
N ASN A 49 6.95 4.50 -7.08
CA ASN A 49 6.56 5.65 -7.87
C ASN A 49 6.41 5.21 -9.34
N PRO A 50 5.18 5.08 -9.86
CA PRO A 50 4.96 4.66 -11.25
C PRO A 50 5.47 5.70 -12.26
N ARG A 51 5.61 6.97 -11.87
CA ARG A 51 6.10 8.06 -12.74
C ARG A 51 7.60 7.95 -13.01
N THR A 52 8.36 7.42 -12.05
CA THR A 52 9.82 7.24 -12.15
C THR A 52 10.24 5.80 -12.38
N GLY A 53 9.38 4.84 -12.05
CA GLY A 53 9.65 3.40 -12.14
C GLY A 53 10.46 2.85 -10.95
N ALA A 54 10.61 3.62 -9.87
CA ALA A 54 11.49 3.29 -8.75
C ALA A 54 10.74 3.07 -7.43
N PHE A 55 11.37 2.33 -6.51
CA PHE A 55 10.95 2.32 -5.12
C PHE A 55 11.62 3.45 -4.35
N GLU A 56 10.83 4.20 -3.62
CA GLU A 56 11.28 5.43 -2.96
C GLU A 56 10.96 5.41 -1.46
N GLY A 57 11.73 6.19 -0.70
CA GLY A 57 11.61 6.26 0.75
C GLY A 57 12.12 5.02 1.49
N LYS A 58 11.85 4.98 2.79
CA LYS A 58 12.28 3.89 3.67
C LYS A 58 11.20 2.79 3.69
N PRO A 59 11.58 1.51 3.51
CA PRO A 59 10.67 0.40 3.75
C PRO A 59 10.14 0.42 5.19
N ARG A 60 8.86 0.10 5.36
CA ARG A 60 8.22 -0.01 6.68
C ARG A 60 7.89 -1.45 6.98
N ARG A 61 8.43 -1.96 8.08
CA ARG A 61 8.16 -3.31 8.58
C ARG A 61 7.04 -3.28 9.61
N PHE A 62 6.11 -4.23 9.56
CA PHE A 62 5.03 -4.33 10.54
C PHE A 62 4.50 -5.78 10.68
N GLN A 63 3.89 -6.08 11.82
CA GLN A 63 3.24 -7.36 12.07
C GLN A 63 1.79 -7.34 11.56
N ALA A 64 1.38 -8.36 10.80
CA ALA A 64 -0.01 -8.54 10.42
C ALA A 64 -0.87 -9.04 11.58
N GLY A 65 -2.18 -8.86 11.48
CA GLY A 65 -3.13 -9.28 12.51
C GLY A 65 -4.30 -8.32 12.70
N GLY A 66 -4.36 -7.23 11.95
CA GLY A 66 -5.49 -6.30 11.97
C GLY A 66 -5.54 -5.29 10.85
N VAL A 67 -6.13 -4.13 11.12
CA VAL A 67 -6.14 -3.02 10.16
C VAL A 67 -4.80 -2.30 10.23
N VAL A 68 -4.15 -2.17 9.08
CA VAL A 68 -2.87 -1.48 8.94
C VAL A 68 -3.09 -0.22 8.11
N SER A 69 -2.75 0.94 8.66
CA SER A 69 -2.70 2.19 7.91
C SER A 69 -1.55 2.14 6.90
N LEU A 70 -1.80 2.55 5.66
CA LEU A 70 -0.79 2.60 4.60
C LEU A 70 0.22 3.74 4.82
N GLY A 71 -0.15 4.77 5.58
CA GLY A 71 0.68 5.97 5.76
C GLY A 71 0.84 6.77 4.46
N LEU A 72 1.62 7.83 4.46
CA LEU A 72 1.83 8.66 3.27
C LEU A 72 3.02 8.14 2.44
N PRO A 73 3.02 8.38 1.11
CA PRO A 73 4.20 8.18 0.29
C PRO A 73 5.33 9.16 0.67
N PRO A 74 6.56 8.98 0.15
CA PRO A 74 7.70 9.80 0.53
C PRO A 74 7.63 11.26 0.07
N SER A 75 6.90 11.53 -1.03
CA SER A 75 6.70 12.85 -1.62
C SER A 75 5.39 12.88 -2.43
N ASP A 76 5.02 14.07 -2.90
CA ASP A 76 3.95 14.28 -3.89
C ASP A 76 2.67 13.51 -3.52
N HIS A 77 2.15 13.75 -2.31
CA HIS A 77 1.10 12.91 -1.75
C HIS A 77 -0.23 12.99 -2.52
N GLN A 78 -0.44 14.06 -3.30
CA GLN A 78 -1.60 14.24 -4.18
C GLN A 78 -1.45 13.54 -5.54
N GLU A 79 -0.29 12.92 -5.80
CA GLU A 79 -0.04 12.21 -7.05
C GLU A 79 -0.21 10.69 -6.85
N ASP A 80 -0.06 9.94 -7.94
CA ASP A 80 -0.30 8.50 -7.96
C ASP A 80 0.84 7.67 -7.34
N TRP A 81 0.51 6.64 -6.58
CA TRP A 81 1.50 5.79 -5.95
C TRP A 81 1.04 4.33 -5.89
N VAL A 82 1.99 3.42 -5.91
CA VAL A 82 1.74 2.02 -5.56
C VAL A 82 2.39 1.73 -4.22
N THR A 83 1.63 1.17 -3.28
CA THR A 83 2.23 0.54 -2.09
C THR A 83 2.28 -0.97 -2.30
N LEU A 84 3.49 -1.52 -2.24
CA LEU A 84 3.74 -2.95 -2.29
C LEU A 84 3.94 -3.45 -0.87
N ILE A 85 3.07 -4.35 -0.44
CA ILE A 85 3.10 -5.01 0.86
C ILE A 85 3.35 -6.49 0.62
N GLN A 86 4.45 -7.02 1.13
CA GLN A 86 4.83 -8.42 0.94
C GLN A 86 5.20 -9.06 2.27
N LYS A 87 4.77 -10.30 2.47
CA LYS A 87 5.18 -11.12 3.61
C LYS A 87 6.68 -11.31 3.51
N GLU A 88 7.38 -11.07 4.60
CA GLU A 88 8.79 -11.39 4.63
C GLU A 88 8.94 -12.91 4.75
N ILE A 89 9.77 -13.47 3.87
CA ILE A 89 10.13 -14.88 3.89
C ILE A 89 11.40 -14.97 4.75
N GLU A 90 11.32 -15.73 5.83
CA GLU A 90 12.49 -16.13 6.65
C GLU A 90 13.41 -17.08 5.87
#